data_AF-A0AAD3SQH6-F1
#
_entry.id   AF-A0AAD3SQH6-F1
#
_cell.length_a   1.000
_cell.length_b   1.000
_cell.length_c   1.000
_cell.angle_alpha   90.00
_cell.angle_beta   90.00
_cell.angle_gamma   90.00
#
_symmetry.space_group_name_H-M   'P 1'
#
loop_
_entity.id
_entity.type
_entity.pdbx_description
1 polymer ?
#
loop_
_entity_poly.entity_id
_entity_poly.type
_entity_poly.pdbx_seq_one_letter_code
_entity_poly.pdbx_strand_id
1 'polypeptide(L)'
;MEVSWSLRNFQVSISPSICSSPRLMSVLSRVSISLCEQYRHCFKPSLRTIGRRGKKQCIASSSDILVAGSLKEDGKHTEVVRKEESKLIDLKSWMHENGLPPCRVVLKERPSHDTKHQPIHYVAASEDLQPGDVAFSVPNSLVVTLERVLGNETIAELLATNKLSELACLALYLMYEKKQGKKSFWYPFIRELDRQRGRGQLAVESPLLWSESELSYLMGSPTKAELLERAGGIKREYDELDTVWFMAGSLFQQYPYDIPTEAFPFEIFKQAFVAIQSCVVHLQGVSLARRFALVPLGPPLLAYKSNCKAMLTAADGAVELVVDRPYKAGEPIVVWCGPQPNSKLLLNYGFVDEDNPYDRIVVEAALNTEDPLYQDKRLVVQKNRKLSIQAFHVYPGKEKEAVSDMLPYLRLGYVCDPSEMQSVISSQGPICPVSPCTERAVLDQFLDYFRSRLAGYPTTLVEDEALLADHSLNPRKRVATQLVSVSMPCSLCSSFEMKEVRYTNSNLGACDVWPNSAEAADSVGNAGMEKGRVCK
;
A
#
# COMPACT_ATOMS: atom_id res chain seq x y z
N MET A 1 24.84 7.93 21.88
CA MET A 1 23.79 8.82 22.41
C MET A 1 23.20 9.57 21.23
N GLU A 2 21.94 9.25 20.96
CA GLU A 2 20.93 9.98 20.19
C GLU A 2 21.30 10.65 18.87
N VAL A 3 20.92 10.01 17.77
CA VAL A 3 20.68 10.66 16.48
C VAL A 3 19.16 10.76 16.31
N SER A 4 18.67 11.98 16.44
CA SER A 4 17.29 12.41 16.24
C SER A 4 16.93 12.36 14.75
N TRP A 5 15.82 11.71 14.41
CA TRP A 5 15.19 11.74 13.09
C TRP A 5 14.05 12.77 13.10
N SER A 6 14.14 13.78 12.23
CA SER A 6 13.12 14.82 12.07
C SER A 6 12.02 14.35 11.10
N LEU A 7 10.88 13.97 11.68
CA LEU A 7 9.60 13.96 10.96
C LEU A 7 9.12 15.41 10.83
N ARG A 8 8.91 15.88 9.60
CA ARG A 8 8.19 17.15 9.38
C ARG A 8 6.71 16.92 9.67
N ASN A 9 6.35 17.07 10.94
CA ASN A 9 4.98 17.32 11.35
C ASN A 9 4.63 18.78 11.00
N PHE A 10 3.46 19.00 10.40
CA PHE A 10 2.89 20.34 10.31
C PHE A 10 2.52 20.79 11.73
N GLN A 11 3.38 21.59 12.33
CA GLN A 11 3.15 22.28 13.59
C GLN A 11 2.45 23.61 13.25
N VAL A 12 1.15 23.73 13.54
CA VAL A 12 0.49 25.04 13.61
C VAL A 12 0.46 25.44 15.07
N SER A 13 1.44 26.24 15.48
CA SER A 13 1.48 26.90 16.78
C SER A 13 0.39 27.97 16.86
N ILE A 14 -0.55 27.82 17.78
CA ILE A 14 -1.48 28.88 18.16
C ILE A 14 -0.89 29.58 19.39
N SER A 15 -0.40 30.80 19.19
CA SER A 15 -0.10 31.71 20.30
C SER A 15 -1.39 32.40 20.74
N PRO A 16 -1.85 32.28 22.00
CA PRO A 16 -2.96 33.08 22.47
C PRO A 16 -2.43 34.43 22.96
N SER A 17 -2.53 35.47 22.14
CA SER A 17 -2.39 36.84 22.61
C SER A 17 -3.29 37.80 21.83
N ILE A 18 -4.49 38.03 22.36
CA ILE A 18 -5.23 39.28 22.12
C ILE A 18 -5.46 39.94 23.47
N CYS A 19 -4.57 40.87 23.80
CA CYS A 19 -4.97 42.16 24.36
C CYS A 19 -3.93 43.22 23.98
N SER A 20 -4.39 44.28 23.31
CA SER A 20 -3.70 45.52 22.91
C SER A 20 -2.75 45.52 21.69
N SER A 21 -3.10 46.34 20.69
CA SER A 21 -2.22 46.89 19.64
C SER A 21 -1.81 48.34 20.03
N PRO A 22 -0.88 49.04 19.33
CA PRO A 22 -0.08 48.67 18.14
C PRO A 22 1.42 49.07 18.20
N ARG A 23 2.27 48.53 17.28
CA ARG A 23 3.29 49.26 16.46
C ARG A 23 4.22 48.32 15.64
N LEU A 24 4.05 48.38 14.30
CA LEU A 24 5.04 48.65 13.22
C LEU A 24 6.39 47.89 13.05
N MET A 25 6.59 47.44 11.79
CA MET A 25 7.84 47.17 11.01
C MET A 25 8.50 45.78 11.21
N SER A 26 9.06 45.07 10.22
CA SER A 26 9.17 45.17 8.75
C SER A 26 9.74 43.85 8.20
N VAL A 27 9.42 43.58 6.93
CA VAL A 27 10.08 42.73 5.92
C VAL A 27 11.57 42.42 6.17
N LEU A 28 12.01 41.18 5.94
CA LEU A 28 13.10 40.84 5.01
C LEU A 28 13.27 39.33 4.79
N SER A 29 13.28 38.97 3.52
CA SER A 29 13.80 37.74 2.93
C SER A 29 15.32 37.66 3.06
N ARG A 30 15.87 36.44 3.12
CA ARG A 30 16.98 35.99 2.25
C ARG A 30 17.43 34.55 2.56
N VAL A 31 17.55 33.81 1.48
CA VAL A 31 18.34 32.59 1.29
C VAL A 31 19.82 32.87 1.60
N SER A 32 20.53 31.89 2.18
CA SER A 32 21.95 31.62 1.86
C SER A 32 22.37 30.21 2.29
N ILE A 33 22.88 29.46 1.31
CA ILE A 33 23.73 28.27 1.44
C ILE A 33 25.16 28.75 1.73
N SER A 34 25.91 28.05 2.59
CA SER A 34 27.37 28.01 2.53
C SER A 34 27.94 26.88 3.38
N LEU A 35 28.66 25.96 2.72
CA LEU A 35 29.65 25.04 3.28
C LEU A 35 30.94 25.80 3.64
N CYS A 36 31.58 25.46 4.76
CA CYS A 36 33.05 25.46 4.83
C CYS A 36 33.56 24.62 6.01
N GLU A 37 34.35 23.60 5.69
CA GLU A 37 35.26 22.88 6.58
C GLU A 37 36.41 23.79 7.04
N GLN A 38 36.97 23.52 8.23
CA GLN A 38 38.36 23.86 8.53
C GLN A 38 39.14 22.72 9.21
N TYR A 39 40.19 22.30 8.49
CA TYR A 39 41.59 22.02 8.88
C TYR A 39 41.90 21.11 10.09
N ARG A 40 42.52 19.93 9.91
CA ARG A 40 43.91 19.56 9.48
C ARG A 40 44.99 19.70 10.56
N HIS A 41 45.71 18.59 10.78
CA HIS A 41 47.17 18.47 10.97
C HIS A 41 47.52 16.97 10.77
N CYS A 42 48.66 16.51 10.24
CA CYS A 42 49.70 17.01 9.35
C CYS A 42 50.62 15.80 9.06
N PHE A 43 51.13 15.65 7.83
CA PHE A 43 52.54 15.36 7.46
C PHE A 43 52.67 14.65 6.08
N LYS A 44 53.32 15.38 5.17
CA LYS A 44 53.94 15.00 3.87
C LYS A 44 55.36 14.40 4.16
N PRO A 45 56.14 13.81 3.20
CA PRO A 45 56.28 14.21 1.79
C PRO A 45 56.53 13.07 0.74
N SER A 46 56.03 13.26 -0.49
CA SER A 46 56.73 13.61 -1.76
C SER A 46 57.47 12.48 -2.53
N LEU A 47 56.79 12.07 -3.61
CA LEU A 47 57.24 11.68 -4.96
C LEU A 47 58.73 11.77 -5.35
N ARG A 48 59.21 10.74 -6.06
CA ARG A 48 59.95 10.84 -7.35
C ARG A 48 59.99 9.52 -8.15
N THR A 49 59.34 9.57 -9.32
CA THR A 49 59.68 9.05 -10.68
C THR A 49 60.66 7.90 -10.98
N ILE A 50 60.21 7.07 -11.95
CA ILE A 50 60.89 6.30 -13.05
C ILE A 50 61.17 4.80 -12.82
N GLY A 51 60.65 3.95 -13.73
CA GLY A 51 61.40 2.78 -14.25
C GLY A 51 60.67 1.43 -14.40
N ARG A 52 60.11 1.18 -15.61
CA ARG A 52 60.04 -0.07 -16.43
C ARG A 52 60.11 -1.50 -15.81
N ARG A 53 59.30 -2.38 -16.43
CA ARG A 53 59.30 -3.87 -16.57
C ARG A 53 58.67 -4.65 -15.40
N GLY A 54 57.81 -5.65 -15.57
CA GLY A 54 57.24 -6.33 -16.74
C GLY A 54 56.55 -7.65 -16.31
N LYS A 55 55.72 -8.22 -17.20
CA LYS A 55 55.01 -9.53 -17.16
C LYS A 55 53.73 -9.59 -16.31
N LYS A 56 52.54 -9.53 -16.94
CA LYS A 56 51.78 -10.59 -17.64
C LYS A 56 51.01 -11.49 -16.66
N GLN A 57 49.72 -11.23 -16.50
CA GLN A 57 48.71 -12.26 -16.32
C GLN A 57 47.41 -11.78 -16.97
N CYS A 58 46.89 -12.60 -17.89
CA CYS A 58 45.72 -12.32 -18.70
C CYS A 58 44.46 -12.41 -17.83
N ILE A 59 43.65 -11.35 -17.83
CA ILE A 59 42.28 -11.38 -17.33
C ILE A 59 41.39 -11.67 -18.55
N ALA A 60 40.86 -12.88 -18.61
CA ALA A 60 39.74 -13.19 -19.48
C ALA A 60 38.48 -12.66 -18.81
N SER A 61 37.94 -11.56 -19.34
CA SER A 61 36.65 -11.00 -18.94
C SER A 61 35.56 -11.73 -19.70
N SER A 62 34.84 -12.66 -19.05
CA SER A 62 33.54 -13.13 -19.55
C SER A 62 32.45 -12.34 -18.83
N SER A 63 31.93 -11.32 -19.52
CA SER A 63 30.85 -10.47 -19.04
C SER A 63 29.66 -10.65 -19.98
N ASP A 64 28.89 -11.72 -19.80
CA ASP A 64 27.63 -11.95 -20.51
C ASP A 64 26.57 -12.44 -19.51
N ILE A 65 25.86 -11.51 -18.86
CA ILE A 65 24.47 -11.72 -18.44
C ILE A 65 23.70 -10.44 -18.78
N LEU A 66 22.65 -10.65 -19.59
CA LEU A 66 21.99 -9.69 -20.45
C LEU A 66 21.04 -8.76 -19.68
N VAL A 67 21.34 -7.46 -19.76
CA VAL A 67 20.32 -6.39 -19.74
C VAL A 67 19.79 -6.30 -21.16
N ALA A 68 18.51 -6.60 -21.38
CA ALA A 68 17.87 -6.47 -22.69
C ALA A 68 17.80 -4.98 -23.07
N GLY A 69 18.72 -4.57 -23.93
CA GLY A 69 18.81 -3.23 -24.49
C GLY A 69 17.84 -3.00 -25.64
N SER A 70 17.30 -1.79 -25.65
CA SER A 70 16.73 -1.13 -26.81
C SER A 70 17.79 -0.99 -27.91
N LEU A 71 17.50 -1.35 -29.17
CA LEU A 71 17.72 -0.56 -30.40
C LEU A 71 17.46 -1.35 -31.69
N LYS A 72 16.56 -0.77 -32.50
CA LYS A 72 16.41 -0.74 -33.98
C LYS A 72 16.23 -2.04 -34.79
N GLU A 73 15.29 -1.90 -35.71
CA GLU A 73 14.68 -2.84 -36.65
C GLU A 73 15.66 -3.72 -37.44
N ASP A 74 15.40 -5.04 -37.41
CA ASP A 74 15.51 -5.91 -38.57
C ASP A 74 14.58 -7.13 -38.41
N GLY A 75 13.56 -7.21 -39.27
CA GLY A 75 12.37 -8.07 -39.14
C GLY A 75 12.56 -9.59 -39.21
N LYS A 76 13.80 -10.10 -39.19
CA LYS A 76 14.10 -11.55 -39.26
C LYS A 76 14.39 -12.20 -37.90
N HIS A 77 14.82 -11.43 -36.90
CA HIS A 77 15.16 -11.98 -35.58
C HIS A 77 13.93 -12.32 -34.73
N THR A 78 12.82 -11.61 -34.94
CA THR A 78 11.57 -11.76 -34.18
C THR A 78 10.84 -13.08 -34.48
N GLU A 79 10.97 -13.64 -35.69
CA GLU A 79 10.33 -14.93 -36.03
C GLU A 79 11.09 -16.13 -35.44
N VAL A 80 12.41 -16.05 -35.32
CA VAL A 80 13.23 -17.14 -34.78
C VAL A 80 13.05 -17.26 -33.27
N VAL A 81 13.00 -16.14 -32.55
CA VAL A 81 12.70 -16.10 -31.11
C VAL A 81 11.28 -16.63 -30.81
N ARG A 82 10.29 -16.27 -31.63
CA ARG A 82 8.91 -16.79 -31.51
C ARG A 82 8.80 -18.31 -31.75
N LYS A 83 9.66 -18.87 -32.62
CA LYS A 83 9.70 -20.32 -32.91
C LYS A 83 10.41 -21.15 -31.82
N GLU A 84 11.32 -20.56 -31.05
CA GLU A 84 11.95 -21.22 -29.91
C GLU A 84 11.09 -21.11 -28.63
N GLU A 85 10.37 -20.00 -28.44
CA GLU A 85 9.39 -19.87 -27.34
C GLU A 85 8.24 -20.88 -27.44
N SER A 86 7.82 -21.28 -28.65
CA SER A 86 6.72 -22.23 -28.86
C SER A 86 7.04 -23.69 -28.51
N LYS A 87 8.31 -24.03 -28.25
CA LYS A 87 8.74 -25.35 -27.76
C LYS A 87 8.91 -25.43 -26.25
N LEU A 88 8.70 -24.34 -25.51
CA LEU A 88 8.79 -24.36 -24.05
C LEU A 88 7.49 -24.88 -23.41
N ILE A 89 7.63 -25.64 -22.32
CA ILE A 89 6.53 -26.09 -21.48
C ILE A 89 5.72 -24.86 -21.02
N ASP A 90 4.44 -24.82 -21.37
CA ASP A 90 3.49 -23.80 -20.93
C ASP A 90 3.18 -23.94 -19.44
N LEU A 91 2.85 -22.84 -18.75
CA LEU A 91 2.57 -22.83 -17.31
C LEU A 91 1.50 -23.88 -16.95
N LYS A 92 0.42 -23.93 -17.74
CA LYS A 92 -0.69 -24.84 -17.50
C LYS A 92 -0.28 -26.30 -17.66
N SER A 93 0.52 -26.61 -18.68
CA SER A 93 1.06 -27.97 -18.88
C SER A 93 1.95 -28.40 -17.72
N TRP A 94 2.87 -27.54 -17.26
CA TRP A 94 3.71 -27.81 -16.09
C TRP A 94 2.88 -28.07 -14.83
N MET A 95 1.82 -27.29 -14.60
CA MET A 95 0.96 -27.52 -13.44
C MET A 95 0.24 -28.89 -13.53
N HIS A 96 -0.31 -29.26 -14.69
CA HIS A 96 -0.98 -30.54 -14.88
C HIS A 96 -0.03 -31.74 -14.71
N GLU A 97 1.20 -31.64 -15.25
CA GLU A 97 2.25 -32.66 -15.06
C GLU A 97 2.62 -32.85 -13.59
N ASN A 98 2.41 -31.83 -12.75
CA ASN A 98 2.74 -31.83 -11.33
C ASN A 98 1.51 -31.92 -10.42
N GLY A 99 0.40 -32.46 -10.94
CA GLY A 99 -0.76 -32.86 -10.14
C GLY A 99 -1.88 -31.83 -10.04
N LEU A 100 -1.89 -30.78 -10.86
CA LEU A 100 -3.05 -29.87 -10.96
C LEU A 100 -4.28 -30.62 -11.49
N PRO A 101 -5.39 -30.67 -10.73
CA PRO A 101 -6.66 -31.24 -11.18
C PRO A 101 -7.22 -30.52 -12.43
N PRO A 102 -8.22 -31.11 -13.12
CA PRO A 102 -8.96 -30.41 -14.15
C PRO A 102 -9.50 -29.06 -13.63
N CYS A 103 -9.18 -27.99 -14.36
CA CYS A 103 -9.53 -26.63 -13.99
C CYS A 103 -10.59 -26.08 -14.95
N ARG A 104 -11.55 -25.31 -14.43
CA ARG A 104 -12.61 -24.66 -15.21
C ARG A 104 -12.18 -23.26 -15.68
N VAL A 105 -10.87 -23.10 -15.91
CA VAL A 105 -10.24 -21.85 -16.33
C VAL A 105 -9.20 -22.06 -17.42
N VAL A 106 -8.95 -21.00 -18.18
CA VAL A 106 -7.95 -20.90 -19.24
C VAL A 106 -7.13 -19.62 -19.07
N LEU A 107 -5.88 -19.66 -19.53
CA LEU A 107 -5.07 -18.46 -19.67
C LEU A 107 -5.38 -17.80 -21.02
N LYS A 108 -5.62 -16.50 -20.98
CA LYS A 108 -5.80 -15.66 -22.17
C LYS A 108 -4.81 -14.51 -22.14
N GLU A 109 -4.52 -13.95 -23.30
CA GLU A 109 -3.61 -12.81 -23.42
C GLU A 109 -4.37 -11.48 -23.51
N ARG A 110 -3.80 -10.44 -22.91
CA ARG A 110 -4.19 -9.05 -23.11
C ARG A 110 -2.96 -8.25 -23.56
N PRO A 111 -3.09 -7.34 -24.55
CA PRO A 111 -1.98 -6.52 -24.98
C PRO A 111 -1.41 -5.68 -23.83
N SER A 112 -0.09 -5.54 -23.81
CA SER A 112 0.60 -4.54 -22.99
C SER A 112 0.43 -3.17 -23.61
N HIS A 113 0.30 -2.13 -22.78
CA HIS A 113 0.27 -0.75 -23.27
C HIS A 113 1.62 -0.28 -23.82
N ASP A 114 2.72 -0.81 -23.31
CA ASP A 114 4.03 -0.62 -23.90
C ASP A 114 4.28 -1.73 -24.91
N THR A 115 4.42 -1.34 -26.19
CA THR A 115 4.65 -2.24 -27.33
C THR A 115 6.00 -2.95 -27.24
N LYS A 116 6.92 -2.50 -26.38
CA LYS A 116 8.20 -3.18 -26.09
C LYS A 116 8.03 -4.37 -25.16
N HIS A 117 6.92 -4.47 -24.43
CA HIS A 117 6.69 -5.56 -23.49
C HIS A 117 5.77 -6.62 -24.09
N GLN A 118 5.99 -7.88 -23.67
CA GLN A 118 5.10 -8.99 -24.03
C GLN A 118 3.68 -8.75 -23.49
N PRO A 119 2.64 -9.28 -24.19
CA PRO A 119 1.29 -9.36 -23.67
C PRO A 119 1.25 -10.03 -22.30
N ILE A 120 0.39 -9.54 -21.41
CA ILE A 120 0.17 -10.16 -20.11
C ILE A 120 -0.86 -11.28 -20.23
N HIS A 121 -0.72 -12.32 -19.43
CA HIS A 121 -1.76 -13.33 -19.27
C HIS A 121 -2.76 -12.93 -18.19
N TYR A 122 -3.99 -13.40 -18.33
CA TYR A 122 -5.01 -13.38 -17.29
C TYR A 122 -5.80 -14.69 -17.29
N VAL A 123 -6.39 -15.02 -16.15
CA VAL A 123 -7.26 -16.18 -15.96
C VAL A 123 -8.68 -15.82 -16.36
N ALA A 124 -9.27 -16.63 -17.24
CA ALA A 124 -10.65 -16.53 -17.66
C ALA A 124 -11.38 -17.86 -17.45
N ALA A 125 -12.70 -17.80 -17.29
CA ALA A 125 -13.55 -18.98 -17.25
C ALA A 125 -13.40 -19.78 -18.56
N SER A 126 -13.24 -21.10 -18.49
CA SER A 126 -13.20 -21.95 -19.69
C SER A 126 -14.59 -22.30 -20.21
N GLU A 127 -15.58 -22.20 -19.33
CA GLU A 127 -16.98 -22.54 -19.53
C GLU A 127 -17.86 -21.63 -18.65
N ASP A 128 -19.18 -21.78 -18.74
CA ASP A 128 -20.08 -21.05 -17.86
C ASP A 128 -19.96 -21.57 -16.41
N LEU A 129 -19.84 -20.64 -15.46
CA LEU A 129 -19.74 -20.94 -14.02
C LEU A 129 -20.95 -20.33 -13.29
N GLN A 130 -21.38 -20.99 -12.23
CA GLN A 130 -22.38 -20.51 -11.28
C GLN A 130 -21.76 -20.22 -9.92
N PRO A 131 -22.34 -19.33 -9.10
CA PRO A 131 -21.87 -19.09 -7.74
C PRO A 131 -21.76 -20.41 -6.94
N GLY A 132 -20.64 -20.62 -6.26
CA GLY A 132 -20.33 -21.85 -5.55
C GLY A 132 -19.51 -22.87 -6.35
N ASP A 133 -19.34 -22.67 -7.65
CA ASP A 133 -18.44 -23.49 -8.46
C ASP A 133 -16.97 -23.27 -8.08
N VAL A 134 -16.19 -24.36 -8.01
CA VAL A 134 -14.73 -24.31 -7.88
C VAL A 134 -14.14 -24.01 -9.26
N ALA A 135 -13.54 -22.82 -9.43
CA ALA A 135 -12.86 -22.45 -10.67
C ALA A 135 -11.57 -23.25 -10.88
N PHE A 136 -10.79 -23.39 -9.81
CA PHE A 136 -9.58 -24.22 -9.76
C PHE A 136 -9.19 -24.56 -8.32
N SER A 137 -8.40 -25.62 -8.17
CA SER A 137 -7.80 -26.08 -6.91
C SER A 137 -6.31 -26.38 -7.16
N VAL A 138 -5.41 -25.60 -6.57
CA VAL A 138 -3.95 -25.73 -6.75
C VAL A 138 -3.37 -26.51 -5.56
N PRO A 139 -2.79 -27.70 -5.76
CA PRO A 139 -2.18 -28.47 -4.69
C PRO A 139 -1.05 -27.70 -3.97
N ASN A 140 -0.88 -27.94 -2.67
CA ASN A 140 0.18 -27.30 -1.87
C ASN A 140 1.60 -27.60 -2.38
N SER A 141 1.80 -28.64 -3.19
CA SER A 141 3.07 -28.91 -3.88
C SER A 141 3.46 -27.80 -4.87
N LEU A 142 2.48 -27.09 -5.42
CA LEU A 142 2.62 -26.02 -6.42
C LEU A 142 2.49 -24.61 -5.84
N VAL A 143 2.39 -24.46 -4.52
CA VAL A 143 2.24 -23.15 -3.86
C VAL A 143 3.54 -22.79 -3.13
N VAL A 144 4.12 -21.62 -3.42
CA VAL A 144 5.33 -21.17 -2.70
C VAL A 144 4.92 -20.44 -1.43
N THR A 145 5.39 -20.91 -0.28
CA THR A 145 5.16 -20.30 1.05
C THR A 145 6.49 -20.18 1.80
N LEU A 146 6.53 -19.38 2.86
CA LEU A 146 7.73 -19.32 3.70
C LEU A 146 8.08 -20.68 4.30
N GLU A 147 7.09 -21.49 4.68
CA GLU A 147 7.31 -22.87 5.16
C GLU A 147 8.18 -23.68 4.21
N ARG A 148 7.91 -23.61 2.90
CA ARG A 148 8.70 -24.31 1.89
C ARG A 148 10.10 -23.74 1.72
N VAL A 149 10.22 -22.42 1.83
CA VAL A 149 11.46 -21.69 1.55
C VAL A 149 12.47 -21.82 2.70
N LEU A 150 11.97 -21.74 3.93
CA LEU A 150 12.76 -21.57 5.14
C LEU A 150 12.65 -22.79 6.09
N GLY A 151 11.55 -23.54 6.03
CA GLY A 151 11.18 -24.49 7.09
C GLY A 151 10.63 -23.78 8.33
N ASN A 152 9.92 -24.52 9.18
CA ASN A 152 9.16 -23.93 10.29
C ASN A 152 10.04 -23.29 11.39
N GLU A 153 11.22 -23.83 11.69
CA GLU A 153 12.09 -23.34 12.77
C GLU A 153 12.79 -22.02 12.40
N THR A 154 13.33 -21.91 11.19
CA THR A 154 14.03 -20.70 10.69
C THR A 154 13.11 -19.50 10.51
N ILE A 155 11.82 -19.72 10.22
CA ILE A 155 10.81 -18.66 10.13
C ILE A 155 10.61 -17.97 11.48
N ALA A 156 10.59 -18.74 12.57
CA ALA A 156 10.39 -18.19 13.90
C ALA A 156 11.53 -17.24 14.29
N GLU A 157 12.77 -17.59 13.98
CA GLU A 157 13.95 -16.75 14.24
C GLU A 157 13.96 -15.48 13.38
N LEU A 158 13.68 -15.61 12.08
CA LEU A 158 13.65 -14.48 11.16
C LEU A 158 12.58 -13.47 11.53
N LEU A 159 11.34 -13.94 11.77
CA LEU A 159 10.22 -13.10 12.18
C LEU A 159 10.46 -12.47 13.56
N ALA A 160 11.17 -13.14 14.47
CA ALA A 160 11.52 -12.59 15.78
C ALA A 160 12.50 -11.40 15.68
N THR A 161 13.39 -11.38 14.70
CA THR A 161 14.33 -10.24 14.51
C THR A 161 13.69 -9.04 13.79
N ASN A 162 12.57 -9.23 13.10
CA ASN A 162 11.84 -8.22 12.33
C ASN A 162 12.71 -7.41 11.34
N LYS A 163 13.81 -8.02 10.86
CA LYS A 163 14.76 -7.38 9.94
C LYS A 163 14.36 -7.51 8.48
N LEU A 164 13.74 -8.63 8.11
CA LEU A 164 13.24 -8.89 6.75
C LEU A 164 11.74 -9.17 6.80
N SER A 165 11.01 -8.64 5.83
CA SER A 165 9.61 -9.01 5.63
C SER A 165 9.48 -10.36 4.93
N GLU A 166 8.30 -10.96 5.02
CA GLU A 166 7.94 -12.18 4.30
C GLU A 166 8.11 -12.01 2.78
N LEU A 167 7.86 -10.79 2.26
CA LEU A 167 8.03 -10.46 0.85
C LEU A 167 9.49 -10.45 0.43
N ALA A 168 10.40 -9.93 1.28
CA ALA A 168 11.84 -9.96 1.00
C ALA A 168 12.35 -11.40 0.92
N CYS A 169 11.94 -12.27 1.84
CA CYS A 169 12.32 -13.68 1.84
C CYS A 169 11.82 -14.41 0.58
N LEU A 170 10.55 -14.22 0.20
CA LEU A 170 9.97 -14.81 -1.01
C LEU A 170 10.62 -14.27 -2.29
N ALA A 171 10.92 -12.96 -2.33
CA ALA A 171 11.59 -12.34 -3.47
C ALA A 171 13.00 -12.91 -3.64
N LEU A 172 13.78 -12.97 -2.57
CA LEU A 172 15.15 -13.50 -2.60
C LEU A 172 15.15 -14.98 -3.04
N TYR A 173 14.23 -15.80 -2.50
CA TYR A 173 14.08 -17.20 -2.90
C TYR A 173 13.85 -17.33 -4.41
N LEU A 174 12.87 -16.60 -4.95
CA LEU A 174 12.55 -16.68 -6.37
C LEU A 174 13.64 -16.10 -7.27
N MET A 175 14.44 -15.16 -6.79
CA MET A 175 15.62 -14.68 -7.53
C MET A 175 16.70 -15.76 -7.67
N TYR A 176 16.95 -16.57 -6.64
CA TYR A 176 17.86 -17.70 -6.74
C TYR A 176 17.30 -18.84 -7.60
N GLU A 177 16.02 -19.17 -7.46
CA GLU A 177 15.35 -20.12 -8.37
C GLU A 177 15.44 -19.64 -9.83
N LYS A 178 15.24 -18.34 -10.07
CA LYS A 178 15.39 -17.73 -11.40
C LYS A 178 16.81 -17.87 -11.94
N LYS A 179 17.83 -17.70 -11.08
CA LYS A 179 19.25 -17.87 -11.45
C LYS A 179 19.58 -19.30 -11.90
N GLN A 180 18.88 -20.31 -11.39
CA GLN A 180 19.03 -21.70 -11.85
C GLN A 180 18.45 -21.92 -13.27
N GLY A 181 17.61 -21.00 -13.76
CA GLY A 181 16.99 -21.09 -15.07
C GLY A 181 16.16 -22.36 -15.22
N LYS A 182 16.30 -23.06 -16.35
CA LYS A 182 15.51 -24.26 -16.69
C LYS A 182 15.71 -25.44 -15.74
N LYS A 183 16.71 -25.39 -14.84
CA LYS A 183 16.93 -26.42 -13.81
C LYS A 183 15.99 -26.25 -12.62
N SER A 184 15.46 -25.04 -12.41
CA SER A 184 14.50 -24.78 -11.35
C SER A 184 13.16 -25.47 -11.65
N PHE A 185 12.62 -26.14 -10.65
CA PHE A 185 11.26 -26.66 -10.68
C PHE A 185 10.23 -25.56 -10.98
N TRP A 186 10.46 -24.35 -10.47
CA TRP A 186 9.59 -23.20 -10.61
C TRP A 186 9.80 -22.41 -11.90
N TYR A 187 10.67 -22.85 -12.80
CA TYR A 187 11.01 -22.10 -14.02
C TYR A 187 9.78 -21.65 -14.84
N PRO A 188 8.76 -22.49 -15.11
CA PRO A 188 7.57 -22.05 -15.84
C PRO A 188 6.77 -20.98 -15.10
N PHE A 189 6.67 -21.09 -13.77
CA PHE A 189 5.99 -20.10 -12.92
C PHE A 189 6.75 -18.78 -12.86
N ILE A 190 8.06 -18.82 -12.64
CA ILE A 190 8.93 -17.62 -12.62
C ILE A 190 8.87 -16.89 -13.96
N ARG A 191 8.87 -17.62 -15.08
CA ARG A 191 8.72 -17.02 -16.41
C ARG A 191 7.36 -16.32 -16.57
N GLU A 192 6.29 -16.87 -15.99
CA GLU A 192 5.00 -16.17 -15.96
C GLU A 192 5.10 -14.89 -15.11
N LEU A 193 5.70 -14.93 -13.93
CA LEU A 193 5.92 -13.74 -13.12
C LEU A 193 6.73 -12.66 -13.86
N ASP A 194 7.77 -13.07 -14.59
CA ASP A 194 8.58 -12.20 -15.46
C ASP A 194 7.78 -11.63 -16.63
N ARG A 195 6.86 -12.39 -17.22
CA ARG A 195 5.92 -11.87 -18.23
C ARG A 195 5.04 -10.80 -17.60
N GLN A 196 4.54 -11.01 -16.39
CA GLN A 196 3.67 -10.06 -15.71
C GLN A 196 4.43 -8.80 -15.29
N ARG A 197 5.68 -8.90 -14.80
CA ARG A 197 6.49 -7.78 -14.28
C ARG A 197 5.81 -6.99 -13.16
N GLY A 198 5.01 -7.66 -12.34
CA GLY A 198 4.19 -7.00 -11.33
C GLY A 198 3.15 -6.02 -11.89
N ARG A 199 2.76 -6.21 -13.16
CA ARG A 199 1.67 -5.48 -13.80
C ARG A 199 0.36 -6.20 -13.50
N GLY A 200 -0.58 -5.51 -12.86
CA GLY A 200 -1.91 -6.04 -12.59
C GLY A 200 -2.84 -5.99 -13.81
N GLN A 201 -4.15 -5.98 -13.55
CA GLN A 201 -5.20 -6.04 -14.58
C GLN A 201 -5.16 -4.92 -15.64
N LEU A 202 -4.55 -3.77 -15.32
CA LEU A 202 -4.38 -2.64 -16.24
C LEU A 202 -3.02 -2.63 -16.94
N ALA A 203 -2.23 -3.71 -16.85
CA ALA A 203 -0.89 -3.79 -17.41
C ALA A 203 0.06 -2.64 -16.98
N VAL A 204 -0.20 -2.05 -15.80
CA VAL A 204 0.60 -0.97 -15.20
C VAL A 204 1.38 -1.52 -14.01
N GLU A 205 2.68 -1.22 -13.97
CA GLU A 205 3.55 -1.57 -12.85
C GLU A 205 3.21 -0.71 -11.62
N SER A 206 3.43 -1.25 -10.42
CA SER A 206 3.40 -0.48 -9.18
C SER A 206 4.22 0.82 -9.31
N PRO A 207 3.75 1.95 -8.73
CA PRO A 207 4.52 3.19 -8.71
C PRO A 207 5.89 3.07 -8.05
N LEU A 208 6.15 2.00 -7.28
CA LEU A 208 7.47 1.73 -6.71
C LEU A 208 8.56 1.59 -7.80
N LEU A 209 8.18 1.24 -9.03
CA LEU A 209 9.08 1.09 -10.18
C LEU A 209 9.04 2.28 -11.15
N TRP A 210 8.28 3.32 -10.86
CA TRP A 210 8.17 4.50 -11.72
C TRP A 210 9.39 5.41 -11.56
N SER A 211 9.66 6.19 -12.61
CA SER A 211 10.68 7.24 -12.58
C SER A 211 10.21 8.46 -11.79
N GLU A 212 11.13 9.32 -11.37
CA GLU A 212 10.81 10.55 -10.62
C GLU A 212 9.82 11.47 -11.35
N SER A 213 9.91 11.55 -12.68
CA SER A 213 8.98 12.33 -13.49
C SER A 213 7.57 11.72 -13.49
N GLU A 214 7.44 10.41 -13.42
CA GLU A 214 6.15 9.72 -13.35
C GLU A 214 5.56 9.79 -11.93
N LEU A 215 6.41 9.75 -10.90
CA LEU A 215 6.00 10.01 -9.52
C LEU A 215 5.50 11.45 -9.29
N SER A 216 5.80 12.36 -10.22
CA SER A 216 5.19 13.70 -10.21
C SER A 216 3.68 13.67 -10.47
N TYR A 217 3.15 12.61 -11.11
CA TYR A 217 1.70 12.47 -11.32
C TYR A 217 0.91 12.31 -10.02
N LEU A 218 1.56 11.91 -8.93
CA LEU A 218 0.96 11.77 -7.60
C LEU A 218 1.20 13.01 -6.71
N MET A 219 1.63 14.14 -7.28
CA MET A 219 1.85 15.36 -6.51
C MET A 219 0.57 15.83 -5.81
N GLY A 220 0.70 16.25 -4.55
CA GLY A 220 -0.44 16.62 -3.69
C GLY A 220 -1.08 15.44 -2.96
N SER A 221 -1.02 14.22 -3.53
CA SER A 221 -1.57 13.02 -2.89
C SER A 221 -0.70 12.55 -1.72
N PRO A 222 -1.30 12.17 -0.56
CA PRO A 222 -0.55 11.54 0.54
C PRO A 222 0.11 10.22 0.13
N THR A 223 -0.44 9.53 -0.88
CA THR A 223 0.09 8.27 -1.40
C THR A 223 1.53 8.40 -1.89
N LYS A 224 1.94 9.59 -2.36
CA LYS A 224 3.34 9.83 -2.76
C LYS A 224 4.30 9.68 -1.59
N ALA A 225 3.95 10.19 -0.41
CA ALA A 225 4.78 10.05 0.78
C ALA A 225 4.84 8.59 1.25
N GLU A 226 3.69 7.90 1.28
CA GLU A 226 3.63 6.45 1.61
C GLU A 226 4.51 5.62 0.67
N LEU A 227 4.52 5.95 -0.63
CA LEU A 227 5.34 5.27 -1.61
C LEU A 227 6.84 5.42 -1.32
N LEU A 228 7.28 6.65 -1.05
CA LEU A 228 8.69 6.95 -0.75
C LEU A 228 9.13 6.25 0.54
N GLU A 229 8.28 6.22 1.56
CA GLU A 229 8.53 5.48 2.79
C GLU A 229 8.67 3.98 2.51
N ARG A 230 7.76 3.41 1.71
CA ARG A 230 7.82 1.99 1.34
C ARG A 230 9.07 1.66 0.53
N ALA A 231 9.46 2.50 -0.42
CA ALA A 231 10.70 2.34 -1.19
C ALA A 231 11.94 2.39 -0.28
N GLY A 232 11.97 3.31 0.69
CA GLY A 232 13.01 3.36 1.72
C GLY A 232 13.02 2.12 2.62
N GLY A 233 11.85 1.57 2.95
CA GLY A 233 11.71 0.30 3.67
C GLY A 233 12.32 -0.88 2.91
N ILE A 234 11.99 -1.03 1.62
CA ILE A 234 12.57 -2.07 0.75
C ILE A 234 14.10 -1.94 0.68
N LYS A 235 14.62 -0.70 0.65
CA LYS A 235 16.07 -0.46 0.67
C LYS A 235 16.71 -0.91 1.98
N ARG A 236 16.09 -0.60 3.13
CA ARG A 236 16.58 -1.09 4.44
C ARG A 236 16.56 -2.62 4.52
N GLU A 237 15.50 -3.25 4.01
CA GLU A 237 15.43 -4.72 3.95
C GLU A 237 16.55 -5.29 3.06
N TYR A 238 16.84 -4.67 1.91
CA TYR A 238 17.95 -5.06 1.04
C TYR A 238 19.31 -4.96 1.75
N ASP A 239 19.55 -3.88 2.49
CA ASP A 239 20.83 -3.66 3.18
C ASP A 239 21.03 -4.65 4.35
N GLU A 240 19.96 -5.27 4.88
CA GLU A 240 20.02 -6.30 5.91
C GLU A 240 20.14 -7.74 5.35
N LEU A 241 19.99 -7.95 4.03
CA LEU A 241 19.94 -9.29 3.43
C LEU A 241 21.16 -10.13 3.80
N ASP A 242 22.37 -9.59 3.66
CA ASP A 242 23.60 -10.36 3.90
C ASP A 242 23.77 -10.67 5.39
N THR A 243 23.44 -9.72 6.28
CA THR A 243 23.49 -9.95 7.73
C THR A 243 22.59 -11.11 8.11
N VAL A 244 21.35 -11.10 7.60
CA VAL A 244 20.37 -12.13 7.88
C VAL A 244 20.74 -13.45 7.20
N TRP A 245 21.30 -13.40 5.99
CA TRP A 245 21.89 -14.55 5.27
C TRP A 245 22.94 -15.27 6.10
N PHE A 246 23.89 -14.52 6.70
CA PHE A 246 24.91 -15.09 7.56
C PHE A 246 24.35 -15.63 8.88
N MET A 247 23.40 -14.90 9.51
CA MET A 247 22.81 -15.31 10.78
C MET A 247 21.96 -16.57 10.68
N ALA A 248 21.16 -16.68 9.61
CA ALA A 248 20.27 -17.82 9.41
C ALA A 248 20.97 -19.07 8.87
N GLY A 249 22.30 -18.99 8.63
CA GLY A 249 23.21 -20.10 8.34
C GLY A 249 22.94 -20.89 7.04
N SER A 250 21.75 -20.84 6.47
CA SER A 250 21.31 -21.52 5.25
C SER A 250 19.87 -21.07 4.94
N LEU A 251 19.62 -19.75 4.89
CA LEU A 251 18.27 -19.15 4.75
C LEU A 251 17.40 -19.93 3.74
N PHE A 252 17.98 -20.40 2.64
CA PHE A 252 17.43 -21.46 1.82
C PHE A 252 18.18 -22.76 2.13
N GLN A 253 17.46 -23.82 2.49
CA GLN A 253 17.99 -25.12 2.95
C GLN A 253 18.93 -25.85 1.95
N GLN A 254 19.33 -25.20 0.84
CA GLN A 254 20.19 -25.69 -0.22
C GLN A 254 21.42 -24.77 -0.38
N TYR A 255 22.62 -25.35 -0.23
CA TYR A 255 23.93 -24.68 -0.28
C TYR A 255 24.66 -24.95 -1.61
N PRO A 256 25.58 -24.07 -2.07
CA PRO A 256 25.78 -22.65 -1.74
C PRO A 256 25.25 -21.76 -2.86
N TYR A 257 24.36 -20.84 -2.52
CA TYR A 257 24.14 -19.66 -3.34
C TYR A 257 25.14 -18.55 -2.92
N ASP A 258 25.57 -17.72 -3.87
CA ASP A 258 26.41 -16.53 -3.58
C ASP A 258 25.72 -15.59 -2.60
N ILE A 259 26.47 -14.73 -1.91
CA ILE A 259 25.94 -13.71 -0.98
C ILE A 259 24.88 -12.85 -1.70
N PRO A 260 23.69 -12.59 -1.09
CA PRO A 260 22.57 -11.92 -1.76
C PRO A 260 22.92 -10.62 -2.48
N THR A 261 23.57 -9.66 -1.81
CA THR A 261 23.84 -8.35 -2.41
C THR A 261 24.94 -8.39 -3.47
N GLU A 262 25.82 -9.40 -3.43
CA GLU A 262 26.82 -9.65 -4.47
C GLU A 262 26.18 -10.30 -5.71
N ALA A 263 25.24 -11.21 -5.48
CA ALA A 263 24.52 -11.92 -6.53
C ALA A 263 23.52 -11.01 -7.27
N PHE A 264 22.89 -10.10 -6.54
CA PHE A 264 21.74 -9.34 -7.03
C PHE A 264 21.81 -7.87 -6.63
N PRO A 265 21.97 -6.95 -7.59
CA PRO A 265 21.89 -5.52 -7.33
C PRO A 265 20.51 -5.10 -6.79
N PHE A 266 20.48 -4.01 -6.03
CA PHE A 266 19.27 -3.45 -5.43
C PHE A 266 18.11 -3.30 -6.42
N GLU A 267 18.36 -2.83 -7.64
CA GLU A 267 17.29 -2.64 -8.64
C GLU A 267 16.61 -3.95 -9.04
N ILE A 268 17.38 -5.05 -9.13
CA ILE A 268 16.84 -6.37 -9.44
C ILE A 268 16.06 -6.92 -8.24
N PHE A 269 16.57 -6.73 -7.02
CA PHE A 269 15.85 -7.08 -5.81
C PHE A 269 14.54 -6.31 -5.69
N LYS A 270 14.55 -4.99 -5.91
CA LYS A 270 13.37 -4.13 -5.88
C LYS A 270 12.32 -4.56 -6.91
N GLN A 271 12.75 -4.91 -8.13
CA GLN A 271 11.85 -5.44 -9.16
C GLN A 271 11.23 -6.78 -8.74
N ALA A 272 12.02 -7.71 -8.23
CA ALA A 272 11.53 -8.99 -7.73
C ALA A 272 10.55 -8.79 -6.56
N PHE A 273 10.91 -7.94 -5.60
CA PHE A 273 10.07 -7.59 -4.46
C PHE A 273 8.70 -7.07 -4.89
N VAL A 274 8.67 -6.11 -5.82
CA VAL A 274 7.42 -5.54 -6.34
C VAL A 274 6.62 -6.60 -7.10
N ALA A 275 7.28 -7.47 -7.88
CA ALA A 275 6.60 -8.59 -8.53
C ALA A 275 5.94 -9.48 -7.47
N ILE A 276 6.65 -9.91 -6.43
CA ILE A 276 6.10 -10.72 -5.34
C ILE A 276 4.95 -10.01 -4.63
N GLN A 277 5.09 -8.72 -4.33
CA GLN A 277 4.06 -7.91 -3.70
C GLN A 277 2.74 -7.92 -4.49
N SER A 278 2.81 -7.93 -5.82
CA SER A 278 1.61 -8.00 -6.68
C SER A 278 0.99 -9.41 -6.79
N CYS A 279 1.73 -10.46 -6.40
CA CYS A 279 1.32 -11.86 -6.55
C CYS A 279 0.85 -12.50 -5.25
N VAL A 280 1.34 -12.00 -4.12
CA VAL A 280 1.17 -12.65 -2.82
C VAL A 280 -0.29 -12.62 -2.38
N VAL A 281 -0.74 -13.75 -1.84
CA VAL A 281 -2.05 -13.88 -1.22
C VAL A 281 -1.91 -14.18 0.26
N HIS A 282 -2.88 -13.69 1.04
CA HIS A 282 -2.94 -13.89 2.49
C HIS A 282 -3.97 -14.95 2.84
N LEU A 283 -3.52 -16.20 2.91
CA LEU A 283 -4.37 -17.33 3.28
C LEU A 283 -4.83 -17.21 4.73
N GLN A 284 -6.12 -17.45 4.97
CA GLN A 284 -6.71 -17.45 6.31
C GLN A 284 -6.76 -18.88 6.88
N GLY A 285 -6.78 -19.01 8.20
CA GLY A 285 -6.90 -20.31 8.87
C GLY A 285 -5.67 -21.22 8.74
N VAL A 286 -4.52 -20.68 8.33
CA VAL A 286 -3.26 -21.41 8.19
C VAL A 286 -2.19 -20.88 9.17
N SER A 287 -1.12 -21.64 9.36
CA SER A 287 0.04 -21.19 10.15
C SER A 287 0.68 -19.93 9.54
N LEU A 288 1.37 -19.13 10.35
CA LEU A 288 2.08 -17.92 9.89
C LEU A 288 3.03 -18.22 8.72
N ALA A 289 3.72 -19.35 8.78
CA ALA A 289 4.63 -19.84 7.75
C ALA A 289 3.96 -20.09 6.38
N ARG A 290 2.65 -20.33 6.36
CA ARG A 290 1.85 -20.58 5.15
C ARG A 290 0.96 -19.40 4.74
N ARG A 291 0.89 -18.35 5.57
CA ARG A 291 -0.02 -17.23 5.39
C ARG A 291 0.26 -16.45 4.10
N PHE A 292 1.53 -16.19 3.82
CA PHE A 292 1.98 -15.54 2.59
C PHE A 292 2.29 -16.61 1.55
N ALA A 293 1.49 -16.64 0.48
CA ALA A 293 1.57 -17.67 -0.54
C ALA A 293 1.64 -17.07 -1.95
N LEU A 294 2.42 -17.71 -2.81
CA LEU A 294 2.42 -17.47 -4.26
C LEU A 294 1.77 -18.66 -4.94
N VAL A 295 0.67 -18.39 -5.65
CA VAL A 295 -0.19 -19.40 -6.27
C VAL A 295 -0.11 -19.20 -7.79
N PRO A 296 0.30 -20.19 -8.59
CA PRO A 296 0.50 -20.03 -10.03
C PRO A 296 -0.69 -19.54 -10.87
N LEU A 297 -1.94 -19.78 -10.42
CA LEU A 297 -3.17 -19.22 -11.03
C LEU A 297 -3.76 -18.04 -10.24
N GLY A 298 -3.02 -17.56 -9.24
CA GLY A 298 -3.39 -16.44 -8.39
C GLY A 298 -3.10 -15.08 -9.03
N PRO A 299 -3.12 -14.00 -8.24
CA PRO A 299 -2.62 -12.71 -8.68
C PRO A 299 -1.20 -12.81 -9.24
N PRO A 300 -0.85 -12.01 -10.27
CA PRO A 300 -1.65 -10.95 -10.87
C PRO A 300 -2.52 -11.44 -12.04
N LEU A 301 -2.63 -12.76 -12.26
CA LEU A 301 -3.44 -13.32 -13.35
C LEU A 301 -4.94 -13.16 -13.13
N LEU A 302 -5.36 -13.00 -11.88
CA LEU A 302 -6.75 -12.76 -11.51
C LEU A 302 -7.07 -11.26 -11.55
N ALA A 303 -8.24 -10.91 -12.08
CA ALA A 303 -8.76 -9.55 -12.01
C ALA A 303 -9.23 -9.24 -10.58
N TYR A 304 -9.36 -7.95 -10.24
CA TYR A 304 -9.81 -7.51 -8.92
C TYR A 304 -11.00 -6.57 -9.01
N LYS A 305 -11.97 -6.77 -8.11
CA LYS A 305 -13.02 -5.79 -7.81
C LYS A 305 -13.35 -5.78 -6.32
N SER A 306 -13.54 -4.58 -5.77
CA SER A 306 -13.83 -4.39 -4.34
C SER A 306 -15.22 -4.87 -3.93
N ASN A 307 -16.14 -5.03 -4.90
CA ASN A 307 -17.47 -5.61 -4.71
C ASN A 307 -17.50 -7.15 -4.89
N CYS A 308 -16.33 -7.79 -4.97
CA CYS A 308 -16.19 -9.23 -5.02
C CYS A 308 -16.07 -9.84 -3.62
N LYS A 309 -16.50 -11.09 -3.49
CA LYS A 309 -16.38 -11.90 -2.28
C LYS A 309 -15.50 -13.14 -2.49
N ALA A 310 -15.31 -13.57 -3.74
CA ALA A 310 -14.45 -14.70 -4.07
C ALA A 310 -13.01 -14.38 -3.69
N MET A 311 -12.39 -15.26 -2.91
CA MET A 311 -11.00 -15.13 -2.46
C MET A 311 -10.32 -16.50 -2.54
N LEU A 312 -9.00 -16.50 -2.64
CA LEU A 312 -8.23 -17.74 -2.54
C LEU A 312 -8.22 -18.22 -1.10
N THR A 313 -8.68 -19.45 -0.88
CA THR A 313 -8.77 -20.07 0.45
C THR A 313 -7.93 -21.33 0.50
N ALA A 314 -7.31 -21.58 1.65
CA ALA A 314 -6.70 -22.87 1.90
C ALA A 314 -7.81 -23.92 2.12
N ALA A 315 -7.74 -25.02 1.38
CA ALA A 315 -8.55 -26.21 1.56
C ALA A 315 -7.62 -27.41 1.82
N ASP A 316 -8.16 -28.54 2.28
CA ASP A 316 -7.35 -29.70 2.66
C ASP A 316 -6.38 -30.13 1.54
N GLY A 317 -5.09 -29.82 1.72
CA GLY A 317 -4.04 -30.15 0.75
C GLY A 317 -3.89 -29.19 -0.45
N ALA A 318 -4.71 -28.14 -0.56
CA ALA A 318 -4.71 -27.25 -1.73
C ALA A 318 -5.07 -25.78 -1.40
N VAL A 319 -4.97 -24.92 -2.41
CA VAL A 319 -5.51 -23.56 -2.41
C VAL A 319 -6.54 -23.44 -3.51
N GLU A 320 -7.76 -23.05 -3.15
CA GLU A 320 -8.92 -23.09 -4.04
C GLU A 320 -9.50 -21.71 -4.27
N LEU A 321 -10.11 -21.55 -5.44
CA LEU A 321 -10.94 -20.40 -5.76
C LEU A 321 -12.35 -20.86 -6.08
N VAL A 322 -13.30 -20.51 -5.20
CA VAL A 322 -14.73 -20.68 -5.42
C VAL A 322 -15.31 -19.36 -5.90
N VAL A 323 -16.06 -19.39 -7.02
CA VAL A 323 -16.65 -18.16 -7.58
C VAL A 323 -17.87 -17.71 -6.79
N ASP A 324 -18.02 -16.39 -6.63
CA ASP A 324 -19.14 -15.77 -5.91
C ASP A 324 -20.27 -15.28 -6.83
N ARG A 325 -20.07 -15.38 -8.15
CA ARG A 325 -20.95 -14.81 -9.18
C ARG A 325 -20.93 -15.70 -10.44
N PRO A 326 -21.96 -15.59 -11.29
CA PRO A 326 -21.95 -16.29 -12.57
C PRO A 326 -20.88 -15.72 -13.50
N TYR A 327 -20.25 -16.59 -14.29
CA TYR A 327 -19.33 -16.22 -15.37
C TYR A 327 -19.76 -16.89 -16.66
N LYS A 328 -19.59 -16.20 -17.79
CA LYS A 328 -19.65 -16.79 -19.12
C LYS A 328 -18.28 -17.30 -19.56
N ALA A 329 -18.29 -18.33 -20.39
CA ALA A 329 -17.08 -18.85 -21.01
C ALA A 329 -16.26 -17.71 -21.63
N GLY A 330 -15.02 -17.58 -21.16
CA GLY A 330 -14.07 -16.59 -21.64
C GLY A 330 -14.04 -15.26 -20.87
N GLU A 331 -14.91 -15.05 -19.88
CA GLU A 331 -14.87 -13.88 -19.00
C GLU A 331 -13.71 -13.96 -18.00
N PRO A 332 -13.01 -12.84 -17.70
CA PRO A 332 -11.96 -12.81 -16.69
C PRO A 332 -12.49 -13.17 -15.31
N ILE A 333 -11.79 -14.03 -14.57
CA ILE A 333 -12.14 -14.36 -13.19
C ILE A 333 -11.73 -13.20 -12.29
N VAL A 334 -12.67 -12.73 -11.47
CA VAL A 334 -12.51 -11.60 -10.55
C VAL A 334 -12.44 -12.10 -9.12
N VAL A 335 -11.48 -11.59 -8.35
CA VAL A 335 -11.30 -11.92 -6.93
C VAL A 335 -11.23 -10.68 -6.05
N TRP A 336 -11.32 -10.93 -4.75
CA TRP A 336 -11.17 -9.96 -3.69
C TRP A 336 -9.99 -10.33 -2.80
N CYS A 337 -9.08 -9.38 -2.62
CA CYS A 337 -7.87 -9.48 -1.80
C CYS A 337 -7.98 -8.69 -0.48
N GLY A 338 -9.20 -8.57 0.06
CA GLY A 338 -9.46 -7.86 1.31
C GLY A 338 -9.81 -6.36 1.15
N PRO A 339 -10.17 -5.69 2.26
CA PRO A 339 -10.67 -4.31 2.28
C PRO A 339 -9.51 -3.30 2.17
N GLN A 340 -8.96 -3.15 0.97
CA GLN A 340 -7.84 -2.26 0.70
C GLN A 340 -8.31 -0.93 0.10
N PRO A 341 -7.80 0.23 0.56
CA PRO A 341 -8.07 1.51 -0.10
C PRO A 341 -7.34 1.60 -1.44
N ASN A 342 -7.73 2.54 -2.30
CA ASN A 342 -7.15 2.68 -3.63
C ASN A 342 -5.66 3.03 -3.60
N SER A 343 -5.19 3.72 -2.54
CA SER A 343 -3.76 3.96 -2.33
C SER A 343 -2.94 2.67 -2.23
N LYS A 344 -3.48 1.64 -1.55
CA LYS A 344 -2.83 0.32 -1.43
C LYS A 344 -3.03 -0.53 -2.69
N LEU A 345 -4.19 -0.45 -3.34
CA LEU A 345 -4.40 -1.15 -4.61
C LEU A 345 -3.42 -0.67 -5.70
N LEU A 346 -3.21 0.64 -5.80
CA LEU A 346 -2.24 1.21 -6.72
C LEU A 346 -0.82 0.77 -6.36
N LEU A 347 -0.45 0.87 -5.08
CA LEU A 347 0.89 0.54 -4.60
C LEU A 347 1.23 -0.95 -4.76
N ASN A 348 0.27 -1.85 -4.53
CA ASN A 348 0.49 -3.30 -4.58
C ASN A 348 0.33 -3.87 -5.99
N TYR A 349 -0.64 -3.37 -6.77
CA TYR A 349 -1.11 -4.04 -8.00
C TYR A 349 -1.16 -3.13 -9.23
N GLY A 350 -0.92 -1.82 -9.09
CA GLY A 350 -0.85 -0.90 -10.21
C GLY A 350 -2.20 -0.49 -10.81
N PHE A 351 -3.29 -0.52 -10.04
CA PHE A 351 -4.61 -0.04 -10.49
C PHE A 351 -5.40 0.66 -9.39
N VAL A 352 -6.47 1.36 -9.79
CA VAL A 352 -7.47 1.99 -8.92
C VAL A 352 -8.83 1.37 -9.23
N ASP A 353 -9.64 1.11 -8.20
CA ASP A 353 -11.04 0.70 -8.36
C ASP A 353 -11.94 1.87 -7.98
N GLU A 354 -12.55 2.51 -8.97
CA GLU A 354 -13.34 3.74 -8.78
C GLU A 354 -14.57 3.50 -7.89
N ASP A 355 -15.11 2.28 -7.90
CA ASP A 355 -16.27 1.88 -7.09
C ASP A 355 -15.89 1.30 -5.72
N ASN A 356 -14.66 1.54 -5.23
CA ASN A 356 -14.15 0.90 -4.02
C ASN A 356 -14.81 1.44 -2.73
N PRO A 357 -15.65 0.66 -2.03
CA PRO A 357 -16.30 1.12 -0.80
C PRO A 357 -15.35 1.19 0.41
N TYR A 358 -14.14 0.64 0.27
CA TYR A 358 -13.10 0.65 1.31
C TYR A 358 -12.08 1.78 1.11
N ASP A 359 -12.24 2.56 0.03
CA ASP A 359 -11.39 3.70 -0.20
C ASP A 359 -11.59 4.76 0.89
N ARG A 360 -10.51 5.45 1.22
CA ARG A 360 -10.52 6.44 2.30
C ARG A 360 -9.30 7.33 2.20
N ILE A 361 -9.46 8.56 2.69
CA ILE A 361 -8.33 9.41 3.04
C ILE A 361 -8.10 9.41 4.55
N VAL A 362 -6.85 9.54 4.95
CA VAL A 362 -6.46 9.70 6.35
C VAL A 362 -6.25 11.18 6.66
N VAL A 363 -6.80 11.62 7.80
CA VAL A 363 -6.54 12.93 8.42
C VAL A 363 -5.94 12.64 9.79
N GLU A 364 -4.71 13.07 10.01
CA GLU A 364 -4.05 12.91 11.30
C GLU A 364 -4.16 14.21 12.11
N ALA A 365 -4.60 14.08 13.36
CA ALA A 365 -4.55 15.16 14.34
C ALA A 365 -3.70 14.73 15.53
N ALA A 366 -2.92 15.64 16.08
CA ALA A 366 -2.04 15.38 17.21
C ALA A 366 -2.26 16.38 18.33
N LEU A 367 -2.22 15.90 19.57
CA LEU A 367 -2.10 16.77 20.73
C LEU A 367 -0.72 17.45 20.72
N ASN A 368 -0.69 18.74 21.04
CA ASN A 368 0.57 19.48 21.19
C ASN A 368 1.28 19.04 22.47
N THR A 369 2.49 18.49 22.35
CA THR A 369 3.29 18.02 23.49
C THR A 369 3.78 19.14 24.40
N GLU A 370 3.86 20.36 23.86
CA GLU A 370 4.28 21.56 24.59
C GLU A 370 3.12 22.25 25.32
N ASP A 371 1.90 21.70 25.21
CA ASP A 371 0.74 22.24 25.90
C ASP A 371 0.86 22.02 27.43
N PRO A 372 0.72 23.06 28.27
CA PRO A 372 0.77 22.90 29.72
C PRO A 372 -0.26 21.89 30.27
N LEU A 373 -1.38 21.69 29.56
CA LEU A 373 -2.45 20.74 29.89
C LEU A 373 -2.30 19.42 29.14
N TYR A 374 -1.16 19.15 28.50
CA TYR A 374 -0.96 17.96 27.66
C TYR A 374 -1.29 16.65 28.38
N GLN A 375 -0.87 16.48 29.64
CA GLN A 375 -1.14 15.24 30.39
C GLN A 375 -2.63 15.03 30.60
N ASP A 376 -3.36 16.08 30.96
CA ASP A 376 -4.81 16.04 31.12
C ASP A 376 -5.52 15.74 29.80
N LYS A 377 -5.13 16.42 28.71
CA LYS A 377 -5.69 16.18 27.38
C LYS A 377 -5.44 14.75 26.92
N ARG A 378 -4.24 14.22 27.17
CA ARG A 378 -3.90 12.82 26.88
C ARG A 378 -4.77 11.84 27.65
N LEU A 379 -5.03 12.10 28.94
CA LEU A 379 -5.94 11.26 29.74
C LEU A 379 -7.35 11.23 29.15
N VAL A 380 -7.87 12.39 28.71
CA VAL A 380 -9.20 12.48 28.08
C VAL A 380 -9.24 11.73 26.74
N VAL A 381 -8.22 11.89 25.90
CA VAL A 381 -8.09 11.16 24.63
C VAL A 381 -8.07 9.65 24.86
N GLN A 382 -7.29 9.17 25.83
CA GLN A 382 -7.20 7.76 26.19
C GLN A 382 -8.51 7.20 26.75
N LYS A 383 -9.20 7.96 27.62
CA LYS A 383 -10.54 7.61 28.14
C LYS A 383 -11.55 7.40 27.01
N ASN A 384 -11.42 8.18 25.93
CA ASN A 384 -12.25 8.09 24.73
C ASN A 384 -11.73 7.10 23.68
N ARG A 385 -10.77 6.22 24.02
CA ARG A 385 -10.17 5.20 23.13
C ARG A 385 -9.52 5.80 21.87
N LYS A 386 -9.02 7.02 21.96
CA LYS A 386 -8.26 7.70 20.91
C LYS A 386 -6.78 7.75 21.32
N LEU A 387 -5.92 8.11 20.37
CA LEU A 387 -4.46 8.23 20.54
C LEU A 387 -4.01 9.70 20.59
N SER A 388 -2.85 9.95 21.22
CA SER A 388 -2.23 11.29 21.23
C SER A 388 -1.89 11.80 19.82
N ILE A 389 -1.69 10.89 18.88
CA ILE A 389 -1.69 11.15 17.44
C ILE A 389 -2.79 10.26 16.88
N GLN A 390 -3.92 10.85 16.52
CA GLN A 390 -5.10 10.14 16.07
C GLN A 390 -5.23 10.24 14.55
N ALA A 391 -5.23 9.08 13.89
CA ALA A 391 -5.62 8.95 12.50
C ALA A 391 -7.15 8.84 12.41
N PHE A 392 -7.78 9.73 11.66
CA PHE A 392 -9.19 9.69 11.32
C PHE A 392 -9.35 9.28 9.86
N HIS A 393 -10.29 8.38 9.60
CA HIS A 393 -10.58 7.90 8.25
C HIS A 393 -11.81 8.63 7.71
N VAL A 394 -11.67 9.23 6.53
CA VAL A 394 -12.79 9.79 5.79
C VAL A 394 -13.08 8.87 4.60
N TYR A 395 -14.27 8.27 4.61
CA TYR A 395 -14.75 7.43 3.52
C TYR A 395 -15.60 8.26 2.55
N PRO A 396 -15.58 7.94 1.25
CA PRO A 396 -16.47 8.56 0.28
C PRO A 396 -17.94 8.47 0.72
N GLY A 397 -18.66 9.59 0.69
CA GLY A 397 -20.07 9.69 1.10
C GLY A 397 -20.31 9.69 2.61
N LYS A 398 -19.26 9.59 3.45
CA LYS A 398 -19.33 9.65 4.92
C LYS A 398 -18.54 10.82 5.50
N GLU A 399 -18.39 11.88 4.72
CA GLU A 399 -17.61 13.06 5.07
C GLU A 399 -18.14 13.71 6.36
N LYS A 400 -19.45 13.95 6.44
CA LYS A 400 -20.09 14.59 7.61
C LYS A 400 -19.88 13.79 8.91
N GLU A 401 -19.97 12.47 8.82
CA GLU A 401 -19.73 11.57 9.96
C GLU A 401 -18.28 11.67 10.43
N ALA A 402 -17.33 11.62 9.49
CA ALA A 402 -15.90 11.71 9.81
C ALA A 402 -15.54 13.06 10.45
N VAL A 403 -16.11 14.16 9.94
CA VAL A 403 -15.92 15.49 10.55
C VAL A 403 -16.48 15.52 11.97
N SER A 404 -17.68 14.96 12.19
CA SER A 404 -18.30 14.91 13.51
C SER A 404 -17.45 14.10 14.52
N ASP A 405 -16.78 13.04 14.08
CA ASP A 405 -15.84 12.27 14.91
C ASP A 405 -14.53 13.04 15.21
N MET A 406 -14.07 13.89 14.29
CA MET A 406 -12.87 14.71 14.47
C MET A 406 -13.08 15.89 15.43
N LEU A 407 -14.26 16.52 15.40
CA LEU A 407 -14.50 17.78 16.11
C LEU A 407 -14.23 17.71 17.63
N PRO A 408 -14.67 16.69 18.40
CA PRO A 408 -14.36 16.61 19.83
C PRO A 408 -12.86 16.58 20.12
N TYR A 409 -12.09 15.89 19.28
CA TYR A 409 -10.63 15.83 19.40
C TYR A 409 -9.99 17.19 19.12
N LEU A 410 -10.43 17.86 18.05
CA LEU A 410 -9.92 19.19 17.71
C LEU A 410 -10.28 20.21 18.80
N ARG A 411 -11.52 20.20 19.31
CA ARG A 411 -11.99 21.05 20.43
C ARG A 411 -11.13 20.88 21.67
N LEU A 412 -10.75 19.64 22.02
CA LEU A 412 -9.85 19.37 23.14
C LEU A 412 -8.51 20.11 23.00
N GLY A 413 -8.00 20.21 21.77
CA GLY A 413 -6.78 20.95 21.47
C GLY A 413 -6.85 22.41 21.91
N TYR A 414 -8.03 23.04 21.85
CA TYR A 414 -8.25 24.45 22.19
C TYR A 414 -8.66 24.70 23.65
N VAL A 415 -8.82 23.66 24.48
CA VAL A 415 -9.06 23.86 25.91
C VAL A 415 -7.79 24.42 26.54
N CYS A 416 -7.85 25.65 27.05
CA CYS A 416 -6.68 26.33 27.64
C CYS A 416 -6.85 26.62 29.13
N ASP A 417 -8.09 26.67 29.63
CA ASP A 417 -8.36 26.97 31.02
C ASP A 417 -8.35 25.68 31.88
N PRO A 418 -7.57 25.64 32.98
CA PRO A 418 -7.53 24.46 33.84
C PRO A 418 -8.89 24.08 34.45
N SER A 419 -9.76 25.05 34.74
CA SER A 419 -11.08 24.76 35.33
C SER A 419 -12.04 24.14 34.30
N GLU A 420 -12.02 24.64 33.06
CA GLU A 420 -12.70 24.01 31.93
C GLU A 420 -12.18 22.59 31.70
N MET A 421 -10.86 22.40 31.78
CA MET A 421 -10.24 21.09 31.62
C MET A 421 -10.72 20.08 32.68
N GLN A 422 -10.86 20.51 33.94
CA GLN A 422 -11.42 19.65 35.00
C GLN A 422 -12.88 19.25 34.73
N SER A 423 -13.68 20.17 34.17
CA SER A 423 -15.05 19.87 33.72
C SER A 423 -15.05 18.81 32.61
N VAL A 424 -14.16 18.96 31.62
CA VAL A 424 -13.99 18.00 30.51
C VAL A 424 -13.60 16.61 31.04
N ILE A 425 -12.63 16.52 31.96
CA ILE A 425 -12.19 15.23 32.55
C ILE A 425 -13.35 14.53 33.27
N SER A 426 -14.15 15.30 34.01
CA SER A 426 -15.25 14.81 34.82
C SER A 426 -16.45 14.36 33.97
N SER A 427 -16.60 14.91 32.77
CA SER A 427 -17.68 14.57 31.85
C SER A 427 -17.59 13.11 31.34
N GLN A 428 -18.75 12.49 31.08
CA GLN A 428 -18.85 11.15 30.48
C GLN A 428 -19.19 11.17 28.98
N GLY A 429 -19.48 12.35 28.41
CA GLY A 429 -19.87 12.54 27.01
C GLY A 429 -18.76 13.14 26.13
N PRO A 430 -19.03 13.34 24.82
CA PRO A 430 -18.10 14.02 23.92
C PRO A 430 -17.91 15.47 24.35
N ILE A 431 -16.77 16.05 23.98
CA ILE A 431 -16.48 17.47 24.23
C ILE A 431 -17.42 18.32 23.38
N CYS A 432 -18.46 18.86 24.03
CA CYS A 432 -19.36 19.83 23.44
C CYS A 432 -18.62 21.17 23.20
N PRO A 433 -19.11 22.04 22.30
CA PRO A 433 -18.51 23.35 22.06
C PRO A 433 -18.32 24.11 23.37
N VAL A 434 -17.09 24.55 23.64
CA VAL A 434 -16.73 25.26 24.87
C VAL A 434 -17.15 26.73 24.79
N SER A 435 -16.93 27.35 23.62
CA SER A 435 -17.40 28.70 23.32
C SER A 435 -17.61 28.90 21.81
N PRO A 436 -18.43 29.86 21.37
CA PRO A 436 -18.56 30.20 19.95
C PRO A 436 -17.24 30.61 19.28
N CYS A 437 -16.33 31.23 20.04
CA CYS A 437 -15.00 31.60 19.55
C CYS A 437 -14.12 30.37 19.32
N THR A 438 -14.14 29.42 20.25
CA THR A 438 -13.42 28.15 20.14
C THR A 438 -13.93 27.33 18.96
N GLU A 439 -15.25 27.23 18.81
CA GLU A 439 -15.85 26.47 17.71
C GLU A 439 -15.47 27.07 16.35
N ARG A 440 -15.50 28.40 16.22
CA ARG A 440 -15.02 29.08 15.02
C ARG A 440 -13.55 28.78 14.75
N ALA A 441 -12.68 28.86 15.77
CA ALA A 441 -11.26 28.61 15.59
C ALA A 441 -10.97 27.16 15.15
N VAL A 442 -11.65 26.17 15.75
CA VAL A 442 -11.57 24.76 15.35
C VAL A 442 -11.97 24.57 13.89
N LEU A 443 -13.10 25.16 13.49
CA LEU A 443 -13.61 25.03 12.13
C LEU A 443 -12.73 25.78 11.11
N ASP A 444 -12.21 26.95 11.45
CA ASP A 444 -11.28 27.70 10.60
C ASP A 444 -9.97 26.91 10.40
N GLN A 445 -9.38 26.35 11.46
CA GLN A 445 -8.21 25.47 11.35
C GLN A 445 -8.48 24.26 10.45
N PHE A 446 -9.65 23.64 10.61
CA PHE A 446 -10.04 22.47 9.83
C PHE A 446 -10.24 22.80 8.35
N LEU A 447 -10.90 23.93 8.06
CA LEU A 447 -11.06 24.43 6.70
C LEU A 447 -9.71 24.79 6.05
N ASP A 448 -8.83 25.45 6.78
CA ASP A 448 -7.51 25.84 6.28
C ASP A 448 -6.61 24.63 6.01
N TYR A 449 -6.73 23.57 6.81
CA TYR A 449 -6.08 22.29 6.54
C TYR A 449 -6.52 21.71 5.19
N PHE A 450 -7.83 21.61 4.92
CA PHE A 450 -8.30 21.06 3.64
C PHE A 450 -8.03 21.98 2.46
N ARG A 451 -8.12 23.29 2.62
CA ARG A 451 -7.75 24.26 1.57
C ARG A 451 -6.29 24.12 1.18
N SER A 452 -5.40 24.00 2.17
CA SER A 452 -3.96 23.83 1.94
C SER A 452 -3.66 22.48 1.30
N ARG A 453 -4.36 21.42 1.72
CA ARG A 453 -4.25 20.09 1.09
C ARG A 453 -4.72 20.10 -0.37
N LEU A 454 -5.86 20.75 -0.65
CA LEU A 454 -6.38 20.91 -2.02
C LEU A 454 -5.45 21.74 -2.90
N ALA A 455 -4.89 22.84 -2.37
CA ALA A 455 -3.94 23.69 -3.09
C ALA A 455 -2.62 22.96 -3.43
N GLY A 456 -2.33 21.83 -2.77
CA GLY A 456 -1.17 20.99 -3.08
C GLY A 456 -1.33 20.12 -4.34
N TYR A 457 -2.56 19.96 -4.85
CA TYR A 457 -2.80 19.24 -6.10
C TYR A 457 -2.58 20.17 -7.30
N PRO A 458 -1.85 19.71 -8.33
CA PRO A 458 -1.53 20.53 -9.49
C PRO A 458 -2.71 20.69 -10.47
N THR A 459 -3.73 19.85 -10.36
CA THR A 459 -4.91 19.81 -11.21
C THR A 459 -6.19 19.88 -10.39
N THR A 460 -7.26 20.33 -11.04
CA THR A 460 -8.63 20.31 -10.52
C THR A 460 -9.37 19.04 -10.95
N LEU A 461 -10.49 18.71 -10.30
CA LEU A 461 -11.32 17.56 -10.71
C LEU A 461 -11.79 17.65 -12.17
N VAL A 462 -12.17 18.84 -12.63
CA VAL A 462 -12.65 19.04 -14.01
C VAL A 462 -11.52 18.76 -15.02
N GLU A 463 -10.29 19.19 -14.70
CA GLU A 463 -9.13 18.90 -15.54
C GLU A 463 -8.79 17.41 -15.52
N ASP A 464 -8.88 16.76 -14.36
CA ASP A 464 -8.67 15.32 -14.25
C ASP A 464 -9.72 14.52 -15.04
N GLU A 465 -11.00 14.86 -14.95
CA GLU A 465 -12.08 14.25 -15.74
C GLU A 465 -11.80 14.40 -17.24
N ALA A 466 -11.36 15.58 -17.67
CA ALA A 466 -10.98 15.82 -19.05
C ALA A 466 -9.77 14.99 -19.49
N LEU A 467 -8.77 14.81 -18.61
CA LEU A 467 -7.62 13.92 -18.87
C LEU A 467 -8.06 12.45 -18.98
N LEU A 468 -8.95 11.99 -18.11
CA LEU A 468 -9.42 10.61 -18.10
C LEU A 468 -10.28 10.27 -19.33
N ALA A 469 -10.96 11.26 -19.91
CA ALA A 469 -11.70 11.11 -21.17
C ALA A 469 -10.78 10.85 -22.39
N ASP A 470 -9.50 11.25 -22.34
CA ASP A 470 -8.55 10.98 -23.42
C ASP A 470 -8.09 9.52 -23.43
N HIS A 471 -8.54 8.72 -24.39
CA HIS A 471 -8.14 7.31 -24.54
C HIS A 471 -6.65 7.09 -24.83
N SER A 472 -5.93 8.11 -25.32
CA SER A 472 -4.50 8.04 -25.62
C SER A 472 -3.61 8.33 -24.40
N LEU A 473 -4.20 8.72 -23.26
CA LEU A 473 -3.48 9.03 -22.03
C LEU A 473 -2.60 7.86 -21.61
N ASN A 474 -1.34 8.18 -21.29
CA ASN A 474 -0.39 7.23 -20.73
C ASN A 474 -1.02 6.45 -19.55
N PRO A 475 -0.98 5.11 -19.53
CA PRO A 475 -1.63 4.31 -18.50
C PRO A 475 -1.17 4.60 -17.06
N ARG A 476 0.13 4.87 -16.84
CA ARG A 476 0.65 5.24 -15.51
C ARG A 476 0.05 6.58 -15.07
N LYS A 477 -0.01 7.55 -15.99
CA LYS A 477 -0.67 8.84 -15.74
C LYS A 477 -2.16 8.66 -15.49
N ARG A 478 -2.85 7.79 -16.24
CA ARG A 478 -4.27 7.49 -16.04
C ARG A 478 -4.56 6.97 -14.64
N VAL A 479 -3.86 5.94 -14.18
CA VAL A 479 -4.12 5.37 -12.84
C VAL A 479 -3.73 6.34 -11.71
N ALA A 480 -2.71 7.18 -11.94
CA ALA A 480 -2.36 8.25 -11.00
C ALA A 480 -3.45 9.33 -10.94
N THR A 481 -3.96 9.78 -12.11
CA THR A 481 -5.07 10.73 -12.20
C THR A 481 -6.32 10.15 -11.53
N GLN A 482 -6.72 8.91 -11.82
CA GLN A 482 -7.84 8.24 -11.14
C GLN A 482 -7.69 8.28 -9.62
N LEU A 483 -6.51 7.92 -9.09
CA LEU A 483 -6.25 7.96 -7.65
C LEU A 483 -6.38 9.38 -7.09
N VAL A 484 -5.80 10.37 -7.78
CA VAL A 484 -5.85 11.78 -7.35
C VAL A 484 -7.28 12.29 -7.34
N SER A 485 -8.08 11.99 -8.36
CA SER A 485 -9.47 12.42 -8.45
C SER A 485 -10.33 11.84 -7.33
N VAL A 486 -10.21 10.54 -7.03
CA VAL A 486 -10.95 9.93 -5.90
C VAL A 486 -10.42 10.39 -4.53
N SER A 487 -9.15 10.79 -4.44
CA SER A 487 -8.53 11.30 -3.21
C SER A 487 -8.74 12.80 -3.00
N MET A 488 -9.18 13.54 -4.02
CA MET A 488 -9.43 14.97 -3.90
C MET A 488 -10.70 15.18 -3.06
N PRO A 489 -10.60 15.83 -1.90
CA PRO A 489 -11.71 16.02 -0.98
C PRO A 489 -12.68 17.10 -1.47
N CYS A 490 -13.18 16.99 -2.70
CA CYS A 490 -14.14 17.94 -3.23
C CYS A 490 -15.47 17.80 -2.51
N SER A 491 -15.91 16.59 -2.13
CA SER A 491 -17.12 16.37 -1.32
C SER A 491 -17.01 16.96 0.08
N LEU A 492 -15.84 16.93 0.75
CA LEU A 492 -15.62 17.60 2.03
C LEU A 492 -15.72 19.13 1.89
N CYS A 493 -15.11 19.71 0.85
CA CYS A 493 -15.16 21.15 0.62
C CYS A 493 -16.51 21.66 0.12
N SER A 494 -17.23 20.87 -0.69
CA SER A 494 -18.57 21.21 -1.20
C SER A 494 -19.69 20.85 -0.21
N SER A 495 -19.53 19.81 0.63
CA SER A 495 -20.43 19.59 1.79
C SER A 495 -20.27 20.68 2.83
N PHE A 496 -19.10 21.33 2.89
CA PHE A 496 -18.83 22.55 3.64
C PHE A 496 -19.08 23.82 2.81
N GLU A 497 -19.97 23.80 1.81
CA GLU A 497 -20.52 25.02 1.22
C GLU A 497 -21.17 25.89 2.31
N MET A 498 -20.34 26.72 2.93
CA MET A 498 -20.46 28.10 3.42
C MET A 498 -21.80 28.66 3.91
N LYS A 499 -22.83 27.86 4.22
CA LYS A 499 -24.14 28.35 4.68
C LYS A 499 -24.64 27.73 5.98
N GLU A 500 -24.38 26.45 6.28
CA GLU A 500 -24.97 25.83 7.48
C GLU A 500 -24.25 26.13 8.80
N VAL A 501 -22.94 26.37 8.82
CA VAL A 501 -22.23 26.75 10.06
C VAL A 501 -22.54 28.20 10.48
N ARG A 502 -23.09 29.03 9.59
CA ARG A 502 -23.63 30.35 9.98
C ARG A 502 -25.00 30.27 10.65
N TYR A 503 -25.64 29.09 10.68
CA TYR A 503 -27.02 28.88 11.16
C TYR A 503 -27.13 27.85 12.30
N THR A 504 -26.17 27.82 13.22
CA THR A 504 -26.36 27.17 14.54
C THR A 504 -26.11 28.10 15.72
N ASN A 505 -26.08 29.41 15.49
CA ASN A 505 -26.10 30.41 16.56
C ASN A 505 -27.48 30.55 17.24
N SER A 506 -28.51 29.88 16.73
CA SER A 506 -29.89 29.99 17.26
C SER A 506 -30.36 28.80 18.12
N ASN A 507 -29.61 27.68 18.19
CA ASN A 507 -29.99 26.49 18.98
C ASN A 507 -28.78 25.82 19.64
N LEU A 508 -27.95 26.58 20.37
CA LEU A 508 -26.95 26.04 21.30
C LEU A 508 -27.64 25.53 22.57
N GLY A 509 -28.40 24.44 22.43
CA GLY A 509 -29.26 23.93 23.50
C GLY A 509 -29.67 22.47 23.35
N ALA A 510 -28.83 21.61 22.77
CA ALA A 510 -28.95 20.16 22.93
C ALA A 510 -27.63 19.48 22.49
N CYS A 511 -26.90 18.90 23.44
CA CYS A 511 -25.90 17.89 23.08
C CYS A 511 -26.70 16.61 22.71
N ASP A 512 -26.87 16.32 21.42
CA ASP A 512 -27.52 15.08 20.99
C ASP A 512 -26.65 13.87 21.36
N VAL A 513 -27.23 13.01 22.20
CA VAL A 513 -26.69 11.72 22.59
C VAL A 513 -26.80 10.79 21.37
N TRP A 514 -25.68 10.25 20.89
CA TRP A 514 -25.71 9.20 19.87
C TRP A 514 -26.53 8.00 20.36
N PRO A 515 -27.32 7.32 19.50
CA PRO A 515 -28.07 6.15 19.91
C PRO A 515 -27.08 5.04 20.31
N ASN A 516 -27.24 4.54 21.54
CA ASN A 516 -26.52 3.37 22.03
C ASN A 516 -26.75 2.19 21.09
N SER A 517 -25.69 1.74 20.43
CA SER A 517 -25.63 0.42 19.80
C SER A 517 -25.49 -0.64 20.88
N ALA A 518 -26.62 -1.03 21.49
CA ALA A 518 -26.76 -2.22 22.32
C ALA A 518 -28.23 -2.60 22.47
N GLU A 519 -28.79 -3.32 21.50
CA GLU A 519 -29.85 -4.33 21.72
C GLU A 519 -30.08 -5.11 20.42
N ALA A 520 -29.29 -6.17 20.24
CA ALA A 520 -29.55 -7.24 19.30
C ALA A 520 -29.17 -8.55 19.98
N ALA A 521 -30.05 -9.02 20.87
CA ALA A 521 -30.15 -10.42 21.26
C ALA A 521 -31.51 -10.68 21.94
N ASP A 522 -32.12 -11.78 21.54
CA ASP A 522 -33.15 -12.56 22.23
C ASP A 522 -34.62 -12.12 22.16
N SER A 523 -35.35 -12.74 21.23
CA SER A 523 -36.51 -13.58 21.61
C SER A 523 -37.02 -14.42 20.43
N VAL A 524 -36.56 -15.66 20.35
CA VAL A 524 -37.27 -16.77 19.70
C VAL A 524 -38.11 -17.46 20.77
N GLY A 525 -39.42 -17.52 20.54
CA GLY A 525 -40.32 -18.57 21.06
C GLY A 525 -40.87 -18.39 22.48
N ASN A 526 -42.17 -18.10 22.59
CA ASN A 526 -43.12 -19.18 22.90
C ASN A 526 -44.57 -18.71 22.76
N ALA A 527 -45.33 -19.47 21.97
CA ALA A 527 -46.78 -19.47 21.99
C ALA A 527 -47.25 -20.15 23.28
N GLY A 528 -48.19 -19.53 23.99
CA GLY A 528 -48.76 -20.05 25.23
C GLY A 528 -50.08 -19.39 25.56
N MET A 529 -51.15 -19.96 25.01
CA MET A 529 -52.54 -19.79 25.45
C MET A 529 -52.66 -19.91 26.99
N GLU A 530 -53.34 -18.99 27.67
CA GLU A 530 -54.55 -19.27 28.45
C GLU A 530 -55.17 -18.02 29.15
N LYS A 531 -56.47 -17.84 28.86
CA LYS A 531 -57.59 -17.44 29.73
C LYS A 531 -57.43 -16.30 30.76
N GLY A 532 -58.19 -15.24 30.52
CA GLY A 532 -58.68 -14.33 31.57
C GLY A 532 -59.86 -13.52 31.05
N ARG A 533 -61.04 -13.74 31.61
CA ARG A 533 -62.36 -13.30 31.12
C ARG A 533 -62.88 -12.16 32.03
N VAL A 534 -63.57 -11.19 31.40
CA VAL A 534 -64.66 -10.31 31.90
C VAL A 534 -64.33 -9.05 32.74
N CYS A 535 -64.99 -7.96 32.29
CA CYS A 535 -65.59 -6.79 32.97
C CYS A 535 -64.96 -5.50 32.42
N LYS A 536 -65.65 -4.59 31.73
CA LYS A 536 -67.08 -4.32 31.53
C LYS A 536 -67.25 -3.53 30.23
#